data_AF-A0A2L0NGL3-F1
#
_entry.id   AF-A0A2L0NGL3-F1
#
_cell.length_a   1.000
_cell.length_b   1.000
_cell.length_c   1.000
_cell.angle_alpha   90.00
_cell.angle_beta   90.00
_cell.angle_gamma   90.00
#
_symmetry.space_group_name_H-M   'P 1'
#
loop_
_entity.id
_entity.type
_entity.pdbx_description
1 polymer ?
#
loop_
_entity_poly.entity_id
_entity_poly.type
_entity_poly.pdbx_seq_one_letter_code
_entity_poly.pdbx_strand_id
1 'polypeptide(L)'
;MDETDWASLATPCGTGEILPAALARLLDPDSGTRAAAVVDALGAVTHQNSIYEATVPVALYVAAILNHPATATGDYRQDADRAPHRPTRAALLDWLSSTAYDADDENVAVGERHCGKEFLDHYQEMRAFRDLRPVLYSAVQPLLGHDDAEVRAAAVVAAIPLVEHPALALHRGELTDRARNLLATSTDRYKRDRVFDALKAWGHDTSGLENADDLSARELRARRIAERASWAGGYAEEPPF
;
A
#
# COMPACT_ATOMS: atom_id res chain seq x y z
N MET A 1 -13.35 14.99 -10.62
CA MET A 1 -14.30 13.87 -10.62
C MET A 1 -15.07 13.80 -11.92
N ASP A 2 -15.54 14.93 -12.45
CA ASP A 2 -16.42 14.98 -13.62
C ASP A 2 -15.73 14.74 -14.98
N GLU A 3 -14.39 14.82 -15.04
CA GLU A 3 -13.62 14.58 -16.27
C GLU A 3 -13.24 13.09 -16.48
N THR A 4 -13.48 12.23 -15.49
CA THR A 4 -13.19 10.80 -15.57
C THR A 4 -14.45 10.04 -15.95
N ASP A 5 -14.41 9.28 -17.05
CA ASP A 5 -15.51 8.37 -17.42
C ASP A 5 -15.47 7.10 -16.56
N TRP A 6 -15.95 7.21 -15.32
CA TRP A 6 -15.90 6.10 -14.36
C TRP A 6 -16.66 4.86 -14.82
N ALA A 7 -17.69 5.02 -15.66
CA ALA A 7 -18.48 3.91 -16.16
C ALA A 7 -17.72 3.04 -17.15
N SER A 8 -16.71 3.60 -17.84
CA SER A 8 -15.88 2.85 -18.77
C SER A 8 -14.73 2.09 -18.09
N LEU A 9 -14.37 2.46 -16.85
CA LEU A 9 -13.19 1.92 -16.19
C LEU A 9 -13.46 0.58 -15.51
N ALA A 10 -12.64 -0.41 -15.82
CA ALA A 10 -12.70 -1.72 -15.19
C ALA A 10 -12.32 -1.67 -13.70
N THR A 11 -13.02 -2.50 -12.92
CA THR A 11 -12.77 -2.80 -11.50
C THR A 11 -12.73 -4.33 -11.32
N PRO A 12 -12.33 -4.86 -10.14
CA PRO A 12 -12.41 -6.29 -9.87
C PRO A 12 -13.82 -6.89 -10.03
N CYS A 13 -14.85 -6.06 -9.86
CA CYS A 13 -16.25 -6.48 -9.77
C CYS A 13 -17.12 -5.96 -10.93
N GLY A 14 -16.54 -5.40 -11.99
CA GLY A 14 -17.28 -4.83 -13.12
C GLY A 14 -16.73 -3.47 -13.54
N THR A 15 -17.58 -2.45 -13.54
CA THR A 15 -17.23 -1.07 -13.91
C THR A 15 -17.15 -0.15 -12.70
N GLY A 16 -16.57 1.04 -12.89
CA GLY A 16 -16.35 2.04 -11.86
C GLY A 16 -17.55 2.94 -11.54
N GLU A 17 -18.77 2.63 -12.01
CA GLU A 17 -19.96 3.51 -11.87
C GLU A 17 -20.26 3.96 -10.43
N ILE A 18 -19.94 3.11 -9.45
CA ILE A 18 -20.16 3.40 -8.02
C ILE A 18 -19.11 4.34 -7.41
N LEU A 19 -17.95 4.48 -8.07
CA LEU A 19 -16.77 5.13 -7.49
C LEU A 19 -17.00 6.61 -7.20
N PRO A 20 -17.61 7.44 -8.08
CA PRO A 20 -17.83 8.86 -7.77
C PRO A 20 -18.60 9.08 -6.47
N ALA A 21 -19.68 8.33 -6.26
CA ALA A 21 -20.50 8.44 -5.06
C ALA A 21 -19.76 7.93 -3.81
N ALA A 22 -18.95 6.87 -3.95
CA ALA A 22 -18.14 6.35 -2.84
C ALA A 22 -16.99 7.31 -2.48
N LEU A 23 -16.28 7.85 -3.48
CA LEU A 23 -15.16 8.79 -3.29
C LEU A 23 -15.61 10.11 -2.68
N ALA A 24 -16.79 10.63 -3.05
CA ALA A 24 -17.35 11.83 -2.44
C ALA A 24 -17.54 11.68 -0.92
N ARG A 25 -17.97 10.50 -0.47
CA ARG A 25 -18.19 10.18 0.95
C ARG A 25 -16.90 10.13 1.78
N LEU A 26 -15.71 10.08 1.16
CA LEU A 26 -14.43 10.20 1.87
C LEU A 26 -14.22 11.58 2.52
N LEU A 27 -14.99 12.58 2.10
CA LEU A 27 -14.97 13.93 2.63
C LEU A 27 -16.20 14.26 3.49
N ASP A 28 -17.04 13.27 3.77
CA ASP A 28 -18.24 13.46 4.59
C ASP A 28 -17.85 13.96 6.00
N PRO A 29 -18.60 14.90 6.60
CA PRO A 29 -18.36 15.34 7.97
C PRO A 29 -18.44 14.19 9.01
N ASP A 30 -19.27 13.18 8.76
CA ASP A 30 -19.44 12.02 9.63
C ASP A 30 -18.30 11.00 9.45
N SER A 31 -17.65 10.65 10.57
CA SER A 31 -16.51 9.73 10.56
C SER A 31 -16.91 8.30 10.18
N GLY A 32 -18.13 7.87 10.53
CA GLY A 32 -18.67 6.55 10.21
C GLY A 32 -18.91 6.42 8.72
N THR A 33 -19.48 7.45 8.09
CA THR A 33 -19.62 7.56 6.64
C THR A 33 -18.27 7.51 5.95
N ARG A 34 -17.25 8.25 6.43
CA ARG A 34 -15.89 8.19 5.86
C ARG A 34 -15.28 6.80 6.00
N ALA A 35 -15.41 6.15 7.15
CA ALA A 35 -14.88 4.81 7.37
C ALA A 35 -15.53 3.77 6.45
N ALA A 36 -16.85 3.83 6.27
CA ALA A 36 -17.56 3.00 5.28
C ALA A 36 -17.10 3.32 3.85
N ALA A 37 -16.94 4.60 3.51
CA ALA A 37 -16.49 5.03 2.19
C ALA A 37 -15.07 4.55 1.85
N VAL A 38 -14.16 4.46 2.83
CA VAL A 38 -12.84 3.84 2.65
C VAL A 38 -13.00 2.39 2.19
N VAL A 39 -13.85 1.61 2.85
CA VAL A 39 -14.09 0.21 2.49
C VAL A 39 -14.72 0.12 1.09
N ASP A 40 -15.77 0.91 0.85
CA ASP A 40 -16.52 0.88 -0.41
C ASP A 40 -15.65 1.31 -1.60
N ALA A 41 -15.01 2.48 -1.52
CA ALA A 41 -14.28 3.07 -2.64
C ALA A 41 -12.96 2.36 -2.91
N LEU A 42 -12.19 2.06 -1.86
CA LEU A 42 -10.86 1.47 -2.02
C LEU A 42 -10.96 -0.04 -2.26
N GLY A 43 -11.89 -0.72 -1.60
CA GLY A 43 -12.20 -2.12 -1.86
C GLY A 43 -12.67 -2.37 -3.30
N ALA A 44 -13.40 -1.41 -3.89
CA ALA A 44 -13.82 -1.48 -5.29
C ALA A 44 -12.67 -1.41 -6.30
N VAL A 45 -11.45 -1.06 -5.90
CA VAL A 45 -10.27 -1.03 -6.80
C VAL A 45 -9.10 -1.86 -6.27
N THR A 46 -9.35 -2.75 -5.31
CA THR A 46 -8.33 -3.58 -4.68
C THR A 46 -8.74 -5.04 -4.71
N HIS A 47 -8.00 -5.85 -5.46
CA HIS A 47 -8.16 -7.30 -5.48
C HIS A 47 -6.90 -7.98 -6.03
N GLN A 48 -6.49 -9.07 -5.39
CA GLN A 48 -5.39 -9.96 -5.82
C GLN A 48 -4.12 -9.22 -6.30
N ASN A 49 -3.72 -8.18 -5.57
CA ASN A 49 -2.51 -7.38 -5.85
C ASN A 49 -2.45 -6.84 -7.30
N SER A 50 -3.61 -6.63 -7.92
CA SER A 50 -3.74 -6.16 -9.31
C SER A 50 -4.06 -4.67 -9.35
N ILE A 51 -3.50 -3.98 -10.35
CA ILE A 51 -3.82 -2.58 -10.66
C ILE A 51 -4.84 -2.57 -11.79
N TYR A 52 -6.01 -1.99 -11.52
CA TYR A 52 -7.11 -1.89 -12.47
C TYR A 52 -7.14 -0.49 -13.10
N GLU A 53 -7.89 -0.34 -14.20
CA GLU A 53 -8.06 0.94 -14.89
C GLU A 53 -8.57 2.03 -13.93
N ALA A 54 -9.51 1.67 -13.04
CA ALA A 54 -10.03 2.57 -12.02
C ALA A 54 -9.04 2.87 -10.88
N THR A 55 -8.03 2.03 -10.64
CA THR A 55 -7.05 2.23 -9.55
C THR A 55 -6.26 3.52 -9.73
N VAL A 56 -5.88 3.85 -10.97
CA VAL A 56 -5.09 5.05 -11.30
C VAL A 56 -5.82 6.37 -10.93
N PRO A 57 -7.04 6.63 -11.43
CA PRO A 57 -7.77 7.84 -11.05
C PRO A 57 -8.18 7.86 -9.57
N VAL A 58 -8.44 6.71 -8.94
CA VAL A 58 -8.64 6.65 -7.48
C VAL A 58 -7.39 7.10 -6.74
N ALA A 59 -6.20 6.65 -7.15
CA ALA A 59 -4.93 7.06 -6.52
C ALA A 59 -4.69 8.57 -6.63
N LEU A 60 -5.01 9.17 -7.79
CA LEU A 60 -4.97 10.62 -7.97
C LEU A 60 -5.97 11.35 -7.06
N TYR A 61 -7.20 10.84 -6.95
CA TYR A 61 -8.20 11.41 -6.05
C TYR A 61 -7.73 11.35 -4.60
N VAL A 62 -7.22 10.20 -4.15
CA VAL A 62 -6.67 10.02 -2.81
C VAL A 62 -5.53 11.01 -2.55
N ALA A 63 -4.59 11.16 -3.49
CA ALA A 63 -3.51 12.13 -3.37
C ALA A 63 -4.03 13.57 -3.23
N ALA A 64 -5.05 13.94 -3.99
CA ALA A 64 -5.65 15.27 -3.93
C ALA A 64 -6.34 15.56 -2.58
N ILE A 65 -6.95 14.56 -1.94
CA ILE A 65 -7.67 14.74 -0.67
C ILE A 65 -6.83 14.44 0.58
N LEU A 66 -5.61 13.93 0.42
CA LEU A 66 -4.81 13.41 1.53
C LEU A 66 -4.57 14.47 2.63
N ASN A 67 -4.37 15.72 2.21
CA ASN A 67 -4.16 16.88 3.09
C ASN A 67 -5.45 17.66 3.41
N HIS A 68 -6.61 17.18 2.97
CA HIS A 68 -7.89 17.83 3.24
C HIS A 68 -8.24 17.78 4.76
N PRO A 69 -8.81 18.83 5.37
CA PRO A 69 -9.14 18.82 6.79
C PRO A 69 -10.06 17.68 7.23
N ALA A 70 -11.02 17.29 6.39
CA ALA A 70 -11.94 16.18 6.67
C ALA A 70 -11.24 14.82 6.82
N THR A 71 -10.04 14.64 6.26
CA THR A 71 -9.28 13.39 6.42
C THR A 71 -8.47 13.37 7.72
N ALA A 72 -8.29 14.52 8.38
CA ALA A 72 -7.48 14.66 9.60
C ALA A 72 -8.16 14.04 10.83
N THR A 73 -9.48 14.12 10.89
CA THR A 73 -10.24 13.76 12.09
C THR A 73 -10.50 12.25 12.12
N GLY A 74 -9.81 11.56 13.03
CA GLY A 74 -10.32 10.32 13.63
C GLY A 74 -11.40 10.66 14.65
N ASP A 75 -12.44 9.84 14.76
CA ASP A 75 -13.42 10.00 15.83
C ASP A 75 -12.82 9.41 17.11
N TYR A 76 -12.15 10.27 17.88
CA TYR A 76 -11.88 10.02 19.30
C TYR A 76 -13.12 10.29 20.15
N ARG A 77 -14.33 10.13 19.60
CA ARG A 77 -15.55 10.19 20.40
C ARG A 77 -15.44 9.09 21.45
N GLN A 78 -15.41 9.51 22.71
CA GLN A 78 -15.48 8.69 23.91
C GLN A 78 -16.84 7.96 23.99
N ASP A 79 -17.17 7.13 23.01
CA ASP A 79 -18.10 6.04 23.27
C ASP A 79 -17.26 4.90 23.85
N ALA A 80 -17.42 4.67 25.16
CA ALA A 80 -16.67 3.64 25.89
C ALA A 80 -16.86 2.22 25.30
N ASP A 81 -17.90 2.04 24.47
CA ASP A 81 -18.27 0.78 23.83
C ASP A 81 -17.74 0.63 22.39
N ARG A 82 -17.13 1.67 21.79
CA ARG A 82 -16.61 1.59 20.41
C ARG A 82 -15.13 1.98 20.35
N ALA A 83 -14.31 1.08 19.83
CA ALA A 83 -12.90 1.37 19.58
C ALA A 83 -12.77 2.65 18.73
N PRO A 84 -11.83 3.57 19.04
CA PRO A 84 -11.66 4.80 18.31
C PRO A 84 -11.54 4.53 16.80
N HIS A 85 -12.23 5.33 15.99
CA HIS A 85 -12.09 5.20 14.56
C HIS A 85 -10.71 5.70 14.13
N ARG A 86 -9.96 4.81 13.48
CA ARG A 86 -8.70 5.13 12.80
C ARG A 86 -8.85 6.40 11.95
N PRO A 87 -7.90 7.35 11.98
CA PRO A 87 -7.97 8.54 11.12
C PRO A 87 -8.14 8.14 9.65
N THR A 88 -9.11 8.74 8.95
CA THR A 88 -9.35 8.47 7.52
C THR A 88 -8.06 8.63 6.71
N ARG A 89 -7.25 9.66 7.01
CA ARG A 89 -5.93 9.86 6.40
C ARG A 89 -4.99 8.68 6.57
N ALA A 90 -4.93 8.05 7.75
CA ALA A 90 -4.08 6.88 7.96
C ALA A 90 -4.57 5.68 7.13
N ALA A 91 -5.88 5.50 6.99
CA ALA A 91 -6.45 4.44 6.15
C ALA A 91 -6.17 4.67 4.64
N LEU A 92 -6.27 5.93 4.18
CA LEU A 92 -5.92 6.30 2.80
C LEU A 92 -4.42 6.07 2.50
N LEU A 93 -3.54 6.40 3.45
CA LEU A 93 -2.10 6.17 3.34
C LEU A 93 -1.77 4.67 3.31
N ASP A 94 -2.42 3.86 4.15
CA ASP A 94 -2.22 2.41 4.14
C ASP A 94 -2.67 1.78 2.83
N TRP A 95 -3.81 2.21 2.28
CA TRP A 95 -4.24 1.76 0.97
C TRP A 95 -3.23 2.14 -0.10
N LEU A 96 -2.81 3.41 -0.14
CA LEU A 96 -1.81 3.89 -1.10
C LEU A 96 -0.50 3.12 -0.98
N SER A 97 -0.08 2.82 0.26
CA SER A 97 1.10 2.01 0.54
C SER A 97 0.96 0.59 0.00
N SER A 98 -0.19 -0.05 0.21
CA SER A 98 -0.43 -1.40 -0.30
C SER A 98 -0.42 -1.42 -1.82
N THR A 99 -1.17 -0.51 -2.45
CA THR A 99 -1.24 -0.41 -3.92
C THR A 99 0.11 -0.06 -4.54
N ALA A 100 0.88 0.83 -3.92
CA ALA A 100 2.20 1.17 -4.41
C ALA A 100 3.20 0.03 -4.22
N TYR A 101 3.05 -0.77 -3.16
CA TYR A 101 3.83 -2.00 -2.99
C TYR A 101 3.49 -3.02 -4.09
N ASP A 102 2.21 -3.23 -4.40
CA ASP A 102 1.80 -4.13 -5.48
C ASP A 102 2.33 -3.70 -6.86
N ALA A 103 2.69 -2.42 -7.00
CA ALA A 103 3.28 -1.83 -8.20
C ALA A 103 4.78 -1.52 -8.09
N ASP A 104 5.49 -2.06 -7.09
CA ASP A 104 6.91 -1.80 -6.87
C ASP A 104 7.82 -2.49 -7.90
N ASP A 105 9.11 -2.17 -7.85
CA ASP A 105 10.10 -2.71 -8.77
C ASP A 105 10.27 -4.25 -8.63
N GLU A 106 10.07 -4.81 -7.44
CA GLU A 106 10.14 -6.25 -7.22
C GLU A 106 8.98 -6.99 -7.90
N ASN A 107 7.75 -6.49 -7.76
CA ASN A 107 6.56 -7.05 -8.41
C ASN A 107 6.65 -6.96 -9.93
N VAL A 108 7.17 -5.85 -10.47
CA VAL A 108 7.45 -5.75 -11.91
C VAL A 108 8.49 -6.78 -12.32
N ALA A 109 9.59 -6.93 -11.58
CA ALA A 109 10.60 -7.94 -11.88
C ALA A 109 10.04 -9.38 -11.82
N VAL A 110 9.09 -9.66 -10.92
CA VAL A 110 8.34 -10.93 -10.89
C VAL A 110 7.51 -11.07 -12.17
N GLY A 111 6.74 -10.04 -12.55
CA GLY A 111 5.93 -10.03 -13.77
C GLY A 111 6.76 -10.28 -15.02
N GLU A 112 7.89 -9.58 -15.17
CA GLU A 112 8.81 -9.74 -16.29
C GLU A 112 9.40 -11.16 -16.38
N ARG A 113 9.67 -11.81 -15.24
CA ARG A 113 10.14 -13.21 -15.21
C ARG A 113 9.11 -14.20 -15.72
N HIS A 114 7.82 -13.94 -15.53
CA HIS A 114 6.74 -14.87 -15.89
C HIS A 114 6.10 -14.55 -17.24
N CYS A 115 6.02 -13.27 -17.61
CA CYS A 115 5.29 -12.77 -18.78
C CYS A 115 6.22 -12.16 -19.84
N GLY A 116 7.53 -12.05 -19.56
CA GLY A 116 8.52 -11.45 -20.46
C GLY A 116 8.74 -9.96 -20.22
N LYS A 117 9.80 -9.41 -20.84
CA LYS A 117 10.25 -8.01 -20.64
C LYS A 117 9.23 -6.96 -21.09
N GLU A 118 8.27 -7.35 -21.91
CA GLU A 118 7.18 -6.50 -22.41
C GLU A 118 5.98 -6.47 -21.44
N PHE A 119 6.13 -7.01 -20.22
CA PHE A 119 5.08 -7.03 -19.19
C PHE A 119 4.40 -5.64 -19.03
N LEU A 120 5.17 -4.58 -18.85
CA LEU A 120 4.61 -3.22 -18.70
C LEU A 120 3.95 -2.64 -19.98
N ASP A 121 4.15 -3.26 -21.15
CA ASP A 121 3.47 -2.87 -22.39
C ASP A 121 2.07 -3.52 -22.48
N HIS A 122 1.91 -4.68 -21.83
CA HIS A 122 0.64 -5.39 -21.72
C HIS A 122 -0.20 -4.99 -20.50
N TYR A 123 0.44 -4.45 -19.45
CA TYR A 123 -0.21 -3.98 -18.22
C TYR A 123 -0.07 -2.46 -18.08
N GLN A 124 -0.83 -1.73 -18.90
CA GLN A 124 -0.72 -0.27 -19.03
C GLN A 124 -1.12 0.46 -17.75
N GLU A 125 -2.04 -0.10 -16.96
CA GLU A 125 -2.52 0.46 -15.69
C GLU A 125 -1.41 0.44 -14.64
N MET A 126 -0.61 -0.64 -14.60
CA MET A 126 0.55 -0.74 -13.72
C MET A 126 1.61 0.30 -14.11
N ARG A 127 1.90 0.44 -15.41
CA ARG A 127 2.80 1.48 -15.91
C ARG A 127 2.30 2.88 -15.52
N ALA A 128 1.02 3.17 -15.79
CA ALA A 128 0.41 4.45 -15.47
C ALA A 128 0.46 4.77 -13.97
N PHE A 129 0.14 3.81 -13.09
CA PHE A 129 0.26 4.00 -11.65
C PHE A 129 1.72 4.30 -11.24
N ARG A 130 2.70 3.57 -11.79
CA ARG A 130 4.12 3.77 -11.50
C ARG A 130 4.64 5.13 -11.96
N ASP A 131 4.10 5.67 -13.05
CA ASP A 131 4.42 7.01 -13.56
C ASP A 131 3.86 8.12 -12.66
N LEU A 132 2.82 7.83 -11.86
CA LEU A 132 2.26 8.76 -10.87
C LEU A 132 3.09 8.87 -9.59
N ARG A 133 4.10 8.03 -9.36
CA ARG A 133 4.88 8.01 -8.11
C ARG A 133 5.38 9.39 -7.66
N PRO A 134 5.89 10.29 -8.53
CA PRO A 134 6.22 11.68 -8.16
C PRO A 134 5.03 12.48 -7.61
N VAL A 135 3.87 12.38 -8.25
CA VAL A 135 2.64 13.09 -7.83
C VAL A 135 2.16 12.57 -6.47
N LEU A 136 2.11 11.24 -6.33
CA LEU A 136 1.72 10.57 -5.09
C LEU A 136 2.68 10.93 -3.94
N TYR A 137 4.00 10.92 -4.22
CA TYR A 137 5.01 11.27 -3.22
C TYR A 137 4.85 12.72 -2.77
N SER A 138 4.60 13.66 -3.69
CA SER A 138 4.37 15.07 -3.34
C SER A 138 3.17 15.25 -2.39
N ALA A 139 2.14 14.41 -2.48
CA ALA A 139 1.00 14.44 -1.57
C ALA A 139 1.33 13.82 -0.20
N VAL A 140 2.16 12.77 -0.17
CA VAL A 140 2.56 12.04 1.04
C VAL A 140 3.64 12.76 1.84
N GLN A 141 4.58 13.44 1.17
CA GLN A 141 5.77 14.05 1.78
C GLN A 141 5.47 14.94 3.00
N PRO A 142 4.45 15.84 2.99
CA PRO A 142 4.13 16.67 4.15
C PRO A 142 3.73 15.86 5.40
N LEU A 143 3.26 14.62 5.22
CA LEU A 143 2.76 13.76 6.28
C LEU A 143 3.85 12.92 6.95
N LEU A 144 5.08 12.91 6.39
CA LEU A 144 6.23 12.20 6.96
C LEU A 144 6.69 12.74 8.33
N GLY A 145 6.26 13.96 8.69
CA GLY A 145 6.52 14.61 9.97
C GLY A 145 5.25 14.90 10.77
N HIS A 146 4.12 14.29 10.43
CA HIS A 146 2.83 14.60 11.06
C HIS A 146 2.83 14.29 12.56
N ASP A 147 2.10 15.06 13.37
CA ASP A 147 2.06 14.91 14.84
C ASP A 147 1.46 13.56 15.26
N ASP A 148 0.34 13.18 14.63
CA ASP A 148 -0.26 11.86 14.77
C ASP A 148 0.72 10.75 14.33
N ALA A 149 1.06 9.86 15.27
CA ALA A 149 2.04 8.80 15.07
C ALA A 149 1.58 7.74 14.04
N GLU A 150 0.28 7.50 13.94
CA GLU A 150 -0.28 6.53 13.01
C GLU A 150 -0.24 7.08 11.58
N VAL A 151 -0.62 8.34 11.39
CA VAL A 151 -0.50 9.04 10.10
C VAL A 151 0.97 9.10 9.67
N ARG A 152 1.86 9.48 10.58
CA ARG A 152 3.30 9.54 10.30
C ARG A 152 3.87 8.18 9.90
N ALA A 153 3.50 7.12 10.62
CA ALA A 153 3.94 5.77 10.30
C ALA A 153 3.40 5.32 8.93
N ALA A 154 2.12 5.50 8.67
CA ALA A 154 1.50 5.16 7.38
C ALA A 154 2.13 5.94 6.21
N ALA A 155 2.47 7.22 6.41
CA ALA A 155 3.15 8.04 5.41
C ALA A 155 4.56 7.53 5.08
N VAL A 156 5.33 7.11 6.10
CA VAL A 156 6.65 6.51 5.88
C VAL A 156 6.54 5.24 5.04
N VAL A 157 5.60 4.35 5.37
CA VAL A 157 5.43 3.10 4.61
C VAL A 157 4.92 3.37 3.19
N ALA A 158 3.99 4.31 3.01
CA ALA A 158 3.51 4.71 1.69
C ALA A 158 4.63 5.31 0.82
N ALA A 159 5.55 6.07 1.40
CA ALA A 159 6.62 6.73 0.66
C ALA A 159 7.70 5.78 0.11
N ILE A 160 7.89 4.62 0.75
CA ILE A 160 8.93 3.63 0.39
C ILE A 160 8.85 3.18 -1.09
N PRO A 161 7.75 2.60 -1.57
CA PRO A 161 7.66 2.15 -2.97
C PRO A 161 7.60 3.33 -3.96
N LEU A 162 7.18 4.52 -3.50
CA LEU A 162 7.14 5.70 -4.36
C LEU A 162 8.56 6.17 -4.73
N VAL A 163 9.51 6.14 -3.79
CA VAL A 163 10.89 6.62 -4.03
C VAL A 163 11.77 5.69 -4.88
N GLU A 164 11.23 4.56 -5.32
CA GLU A 164 11.86 3.75 -6.36
C GLU A 164 11.84 4.45 -7.73
N HIS A 165 10.92 5.40 -7.93
CA HIS A 165 10.94 6.23 -9.12
C HIS A 165 12.26 7.04 -9.20
N PRO A 166 13.00 7.03 -10.33
CA PRO A 166 14.32 7.66 -10.42
C PRO A 166 14.36 9.14 -10.01
N ALA A 167 13.31 9.91 -10.34
CA ALA A 167 13.20 11.33 -9.96
C ALA A 167 13.13 11.57 -8.43
N LEU A 168 12.81 10.54 -7.65
CA LEU A 168 12.66 10.62 -6.20
C LEU A 168 13.83 9.98 -5.44
N ALA A 169 14.84 9.45 -6.13
CA ALA A 169 15.97 8.74 -5.51
C ALA A 169 16.71 9.59 -4.46
N LEU A 170 16.71 10.91 -4.61
CA LEU A 170 17.33 11.84 -3.66
C LEU A 170 16.69 11.82 -2.25
N HIS A 171 15.45 11.36 -2.14
CA HIS A 171 14.71 11.30 -0.87
C HIS A 171 14.98 10.01 -0.08
N ARG A 172 15.70 9.04 -0.66
CA ARG A 172 15.96 7.73 -0.02
C ARG A 172 16.70 7.88 1.31
N GLY A 173 17.71 8.76 1.40
CA GLY A 173 18.47 8.97 2.63
C GLY A 173 17.58 9.46 3.79
N GLU A 174 16.72 10.44 3.51
CA GLU A 174 15.76 10.99 4.46
C GLU A 174 14.72 9.95 4.92
N LEU A 175 14.29 9.08 4.00
CA LEU A 175 13.37 7.99 4.33
C LEU A 175 14.05 6.87 5.12
N THR A 176 15.33 6.57 4.88
CA THR A 176 16.08 5.59 5.66
C THR A 176 16.07 5.94 7.15
N ASP A 177 16.29 7.21 7.50
CA ASP A 177 16.31 7.62 8.91
C ASP A 177 14.91 7.52 9.54
N ARG A 178 13.86 7.88 8.80
CA ARG A 178 12.47 7.70 9.27
C ARG A 178 12.06 6.24 9.40
N ALA A 179 12.50 5.39 8.47
CA ALA A 179 12.32 3.95 8.50
C ALA A 179 12.93 3.34 9.77
N ARG A 180 14.18 3.70 10.10
CA ARG A 180 14.83 3.26 11.34
C ARG A 180 14.08 3.73 12.58
N ASN A 181 13.62 4.97 12.60
CA ASN A 181 12.81 5.48 13.70
C ASN A 181 11.48 4.71 13.83
N LEU A 182 10.81 4.40 12.71
CA LEU A 182 9.60 3.58 12.71
C LEU A 182 9.86 2.20 13.32
N LEU A 183 10.96 1.53 12.94
CA LEU A 183 11.36 0.25 13.54
C LEU A 183 11.69 0.36 15.03
N ALA A 184 12.11 1.52 15.53
CA ALA A 184 12.34 1.70 16.96
C ALA A 184 11.03 1.89 17.75
N THR A 185 10.00 2.49 17.15
CA THR A 185 8.79 2.93 17.88
C THR A 185 7.53 2.12 17.58
N SER A 186 7.43 1.50 16.41
CA SER A 186 6.21 0.82 15.96
C SER A 186 6.16 -0.63 16.42
N THR A 187 5.00 -1.07 16.90
CA THR A 187 4.66 -2.48 17.14
C THR A 187 3.83 -3.09 16.01
N ASP A 188 3.47 -2.30 14.99
CA ASP A 188 2.70 -2.77 13.85
C ASP A 188 3.56 -3.63 12.93
N ARG A 189 3.34 -4.95 12.98
CA ARG A 189 4.11 -5.93 12.22
C ARG A 189 4.08 -5.69 10.72
N TYR A 190 2.94 -5.31 10.15
CA TYR A 190 2.85 -5.08 8.70
C TYR A 190 3.76 -3.92 8.31
N LYS A 191 3.67 -2.79 9.02
CA LYS A 191 4.50 -1.61 8.76
C LYS A 191 5.99 -1.91 8.97
N ARG A 192 6.34 -2.69 10.00
CA ARG A 192 7.71 -3.13 10.26
C ARG A 192 8.26 -4.01 9.14
N ASP A 193 7.52 -5.02 8.71
CA ASP A 193 7.91 -5.92 7.62
C ASP A 193 8.22 -5.11 6.34
N ARG A 194 7.33 -4.18 5.95
CA ARG A 194 7.55 -3.29 4.80
C ARG A 194 8.82 -2.46 4.91
N VAL A 195 9.11 -1.92 6.09
CA VAL A 195 10.33 -1.15 6.32
C VAL A 195 11.58 -2.03 6.27
N PHE A 196 11.53 -3.23 6.82
CA PHE A 196 12.66 -4.17 6.72
C PHE A 196 12.98 -4.54 5.28
N ASP A 197 11.96 -4.85 4.48
CA ASP A 197 12.14 -5.22 3.07
C ASP A 197 12.77 -4.06 2.29
N ALA A 198 12.30 -2.83 2.53
CA ALA A 198 12.86 -1.63 1.93
C ALA A 198 14.32 -1.38 2.32
N LEU A 199 14.65 -1.45 3.61
CA LEU A 199 16.02 -1.23 4.08
C LEU A 199 16.98 -2.27 3.49
N LYS A 200 16.57 -3.53 3.39
CA LYS A 200 17.36 -4.59 2.74
C LYS A 200 17.53 -4.32 1.24
N ALA A 201 16.47 -3.95 0.54
CA ALA A 201 16.53 -3.59 -0.87
C ALA A 201 17.46 -2.39 -1.13
N TRP A 202 17.56 -1.46 -0.18
CA TRP A 202 18.48 -0.32 -0.24
C TRP A 202 19.90 -0.64 0.25
N GLY A 203 20.18 -1.89 0.63
CA GLY A 203 21.52 -2.35 1.04
C GLY A 203 21.91 -1.99 2.48
N HIS A 204 20.94 -1.68 3.35
CA HIS A 204 21.21 -1.44 4.76
C HIS A 204 21.22 -2.73 5.57
N ASP A 205 22.13 -2.82 6.54
CA ASP A 205 22.11 -3.88 7.56
C ASP A 205 20.94 -3.67 8.52
N THR A 206 20.09 -4.69 8.66
CA THR A 206 18.90 -4.66 9.52
C THR A 206 19.01 -5.57 10.74
N SER A 207 20.13 -6.28 10.93
CA SER A 207 20.29 -7.32 11.97
C SER A 207 20.12 -6.77 13.39
N GLY A 208 20.51 -5.52 13.64
CA GLY A 208 20.36 -4.84 14.93
C GLY A 208 19.02 -4.14 15.15
N LEU A 209 18.08 -4.24 14.21
CA LEU A 209 16.78 -3.52 14.24
C LEU A 209 15.59 -4.45 14.50
N GLU A 210 15.78 -5.78 14.40
CA GLU A 210 14.76 -6.80 14.66
C GLU A 210 14.43 -6.91 16.16
N ASN A 211 13.15 -6.99 16.49
CA ASN A 211 12.67 -7.35 17.83
C ASN A 211 12.30 -8.85 17.92
N ALA A 212 11.92 -9.33 19.10
CA ALA A 212 11.57 -10.74 19.29
C ALA A 212 10.40 -11.22 18.40
N ASP A 213 9.43 -10.36 18.13
CA ASP A 213 8.29 -10.68 17.27
C ASP A 213 8.70 -10.78 15.80
N ASP A 214 9.59 -9.90 15.34
CA ASP A 214 10.13 -9.93 13.97
C ASP A 214 10.95 -11.20 13.73
N LEU A 215 11.77 -11.61 14.71
CA LEU A 215 12.56 -12.84 14.65
C LEU A 215 11.63 -14.06 14.54
N SER A 216 10.64 -14.14 15.42
CA SER A 216 9.64 -15.22 15.43
C SER A 216 8.86 -15.28 14.11
N ALA A 217 8.51 -14.11 13.57
CA ALA A 217 7.83 -13.96 12.28
C ALA A 217 8.67 -14.48 11.12
N ARG A 218 9.96 -14.12 11.08
CA ARG A 218 10.90 -14.56 10.05
C ARG A 218 11.12 -16.07 10.09
N GLU A 219 11.27 -16.65 11.28
CA GLU A 219 11.40 -18.10 11.46
C GLU A 219 10.16 -18.85 10.97
N LEU A 220 8.96 -18.36 11.31
CA LEU A 220 7.71 -18.94 10.83
C LEU A 220 7.58 -18.87 9.31
N ARG A 221 7.96 -17.74 8.70
CA ARG A 221 7.99 -17.60 7.23
C ARG A 221 8.96 -18.59 6.59
N ALA A 222 10.19 -18.69 7.10
CA ALA A 222 11.20 -19.63 6.61
C ALA A 222 10.71 -21.08 6.68
N ARG A 223 10.04 -21.45 7.78
CA ARG A 223 9.43 -22.77 7.94
C ARG A 223 8.34 -23.04 6.89
N ARG A 224 7.42 -22.09 6.67
CA ARG A 224 6.36 -22.23 5.66
C ARG A 224 6.92 -22.36 4.24
N ILE A 225 7.99 -21.62 3.92
CA ILE A 225 8.67 -21.72 2.63
C ILE A 225 9.30 -23.11 2.46
N ALA A 226 10.00 -23.61 3.48
CA ALA A 226 10.60 -24.94 3.46
C ALA A 226 9.54 -26.05 3.32
N GLU A 227 8.41 -25.93 4.03
CA GLU A 227 7.27 -26.83 3.91
C GLU A 227 6.72 -26.80 2.47
N ARG A 228 6.47 -25.62 1.88
CA ARG A 228 5.97 -25.52 0.51
C ARG A 228 6.94 -26.09 -0.53
N ALA A 229 8.25 -25.88 -0.35
CA ALA A 229 9.28 -26.44 -1.22
C ALA A 229 9.35 -27.97 -1.13
N SER A 230 9.15 -28.54 0.06
CA SER A 230 9.10 -29.99 0.28
C SER A 230 7.93 -30.65 -0.46
N TRP A 231 6.76 -29.99 -0.49
CA TRP A 231 5.57 -30.50 -1.18
C TRP A 231 5.66 -30.43 -2.71
N ALA A 232 6.47 -29.52 -3.26
CA ALA A 232 6.65 -29.38 -4.71
C ALA A 232 7.52 -30.49 -5.35
N GLY A 233 8.16 -31.35 -4.56
CA GLY A 233 9.03 -32.43 -5.04
C GLY A 233 8.40 -33.84 -5.11
N GLY A 234 7.08 -33.97 -4.87
CA GLY A 234 6.46 -35.25 -4.52
C GLY A 234 5.37 -35.79 -5.45
N TYR A 235 5.38 -35.52 -6.76
CA TYR A 235 4.49 -36.20 -7.71
C TYR A 235 5.31 -36.88 -8.82
N ALA A 236 5.86 -38.04 -8.47
CA ALA A 236 6.38 -39.03 -9.42
C ALA A 236 5.99 -40.43 -8.92
N GLU A 237 4.69 -40.70 -8.82
CA GLU A 237 4.19 -42.07 -8.89
C GLU A 237 3.20 -42.12 -10.05
N GLU A 238 3.62 -42.77 -11.15
CA GLU A 238 2.72 -43.15 -12.23
C GLU A 238 1.62 -44.07 -11.66
N PRO A 239 0.35 -43.86 -12.03
CA PRO A 239 -0.72 -44.74 -11.60
C PRO A 239 -0.52 -46.15 -12.19
N PRO A 240 -0.71 -47.22 -11.40
CA PRO A 240 -0.61 -48.58 -11.90
C PRO A 240 -1.75 -48.85 -12.89
N PHE A 241 -1.39 -49.34 -14.08
CA PHE A 241 -2.32 -49.89 -15.08
C PHE A 241 -2.98 -51.19 -14.59
#